data_AF-A0AAE6CJ59-F1
#
_entry.id   AF-A0AAE6CJ59-F1
#
_cell.length_a   1.000
_cell.length_b   1.000
_cell.length_c   1.000
_cell.angle_alpha   90.00
_cell.angle_beta   90.00
_cell.angle_gamma   90.00
#
_symmetry.space_group_name_H-M   'P 1'
#
loop_
_entity.id
_entity.type
_entity.pdbx_description
1 polymer ?
#
loop_
_entity_poly.entity_id
_entity_poly.type
_entity_poly.pdbx_seq_one_letter_code
_entity_poly.pdbx_strand_id
1 'polypeptide(L)'
;MSASASINAHSEASLTRVTPILSDSKQKLLGYGAACLTVLIWSSYFLSLKFGALSPLGIFDLALFRFCIPGLILTPLLIKRRHRILAAPKLYLLGVMVGAGLPFFLLSAAAMGWAPVADGSTLIPGAAPLFVTGMAVLIFKEPLSVWRRYGLLAVAVGASCFLYSSLSHPSGDLWRGHVLFLFCSAMWAVFTISVRQSGLKPLEAAAVVTTPNAALLLIWALWSQPELAWSSMPVMELTAQMLVQGIGVGLGAGFLYSFAISRLGAEITSAIGSMTPVCATLLAAVMLQESVEFASLLGLGLVTSGVICASGLLNREKA
;
A
#
# COMPACT_ATOMS: atom_id res chain seq x y z
N MET A 1 18.76 -28.28 24.85
CA MET A 1 17.57 -28.01 24.02
C MET A 1 16.45 -27.21 24.72
N SER A 2 16.41 -27.08 26.05
CA SER A 2 15.32 -26.35 26.74
C SER A 2 15.47 -24.82 26.82
N ALA A 3 16.70 -24.30 26.91
CA ALA A 3 16.95 -22.86 27.02
C ALA A 3 16.76 -22.07 25.71
N SER A 4 17.04 -22.68 24.55
CA SER A 4 16.78 -22.05 23.25
C SER A 4 15.28 -22.03 22.93
N ALA A 5 14.52 -23.03 23.37
CA ALA A 5 13.08 -23.09 23.20
C ALA A 5 12.35 -22.03 24.05
N SER A 6 12.80 -21.76 25.28
CA SER A 6 12.19 -20.73 26.14
C SER A 6 12.51 -19.30 25.68
N ILE A 7 13.74 -19.03 25.20
CA ILE A 7 14.11 -17.73 24.63
C ILE A 7 13.32 -17.46 23.34
N ASN A 8 13.17 -18.46 22.48
CA ASN A 8 12.37 -18.34 21.25
C ASN A 8 10.89 -18.11 21.57
N ALA A 9 10.31 -18.83 22.53
CA ALA A 9 8.92 -18.65 22.93
C ALA A 9 8.65 -17.24 23.52
N HIS A 10 9.57 -16.69 24.32
CA HIS A 10 9.44 -15.32 24.83
C HIS A 10 9.61 -14.25 23.74
N SER A 11 10.54 -14.45 22.78
CA SER A 11 10.72 -13.57 21.63
C SER A 11 9.49 -13.62 20.71
N GLU A 12 8.97 -14.79 20.38
CA GLU A 12 7.77 -14.96 19.54
C GLU A 12 6.51 -14.36 20.18
N ALA A 13 6.32 -14.56 21.49
CA ALA A 13 5.22 -13.94 22.25
C ALA A 13 5.33 -12.40 22.24
N SER A 14 6.54 -11.84 22.21
CA SER A 14 6.74 -10.39 22.11
C SER A 14 6.43 -9.84 20.72
N LEU A 15 6.76 -10.57 19.65
CA LEU A 15 6.54 -10.15 18.27
C LEU A 15 5.04 -10.13 17.94
N THR A 16 4.27 -11.08 18.46
CA THR A 16 2.85 -11.24 18.17
C THR A 16 1.94 -10.49 19.15
N ARG A 17 2.49 -9.76 20.14
CA ARG A 17 1.69 -9.00 21.08
C ARG A 17 1.24 -7.67 20.48
N VAL A 18 -0.06 -7.52 20.28
CA VAL A 18 -0.66 -6.25 19.84
C VAL A 18 -0.74 -5.28 21.02
N THR A 19 -0.11 -4.11 20.89
CA THR A 19 -0.19 -3.05 21.91
C THR A 19 -1.46 -2.20 21.71
N PRO A 20 -2.28 -1.94 22.74
CA PRO A 20 -3.51 -1.17 22.56
C PRO A 20 -3.19 0.27 22.14
N ILE A 21 -4.01 0.83 21.24
CA ILE A 21 -3.89 2.23 20.83
C ILE A 21 -4.69 3.09 21.82
N LEU A 22 -3.98 3.96 22.53
CA LEU A 22 -4.59 4.99 23.36
C LEU A 22 -4.64 6.28 22.53
N SER A 23 -5.76 6.50 21.83
CA SER A 23 -6.01 7.73 21.07
C SER A 23 -7.34 8.34 21.48
N ASP A 24 -7.31 9.64 21.82
CA ASP A 24 -8.50 10.43 22.10
C ASP A 24 -9.32 10.71 20.82
N SER A 25 -10.52 11.26 20.98
CA SER A 25 -11.44 11.53 19.86
C SER A 25 -10.84 12.48 18.81
N LYS A 26 -10.04 13.47 19.23
CA LYS A 26 -9.40 14.43 18.31
C LYS A 26 -8.29 13.76 17.52
N GLN A 27 -7.49 12.90 18.16
CA GLN A 27 -6.45 12.10 17.52
C GLN A 27 -7.04 11.10 16.52
N LYS A 28 -8.17 10.48 16.85
CA LYS A 28 -8.90 9.61 15.92
C LYS A 28 -9.41 10.40 14.70
N LEU A 29 -9.99 11.59 14.92
CA LEU A 29 -10.44 12.46 13.82
C LEU A 29 -9.29 12.83 12.87
N LEU A 30 -8.12 13.18 13.41
CA LEU A 30 -6.92 13.43 12.60
C LEU A 30 -6.47 12.16 11.85
N GLY A 31 -6.57 10.99 12.48
CA GLY A 31 -6.31 9.70 11.84
C GLY A 31 -7.21 9.45 10.64
N TYR A 32 -8.52 9.72 10.78
CA TYR A 32 -9.48 9.60 9.67
C TYR A 32 -9.15 10.58 8.55
N GLY A 33 -8.86 11.84 8.88
CA GLY A 33 -8.44 12.84 7.89
C GLY A 33 -7.18 12.42 7.12
N ALA A 34 -6.18 11.88 7.82
CA ALA A 34 -4.96 11.39 7.18
C ALA A 34 -5.21 10.17 6.28
N ALA A 35 -6.08 9.24 6.69
CA ALA A 35 -6.44 8.09 5.87
C ALA A 35 -7.21 8.50 4.61
N CYS A 36 -8.17 9.43 4.72
CA CYS A 36 -8.90 9.97 3.56
C CYS A 36 -7.97 10.72 2.60
N LEU A 37 -7.04 11.54 3.12
CA LEU A 37 -6.06 12.22 2.27
C LEU A 37 -5.12 11.24 1.57
N THR A 38 -4.77 10.13 2.23
CA THR A 38 -4.00 9.05 1.61
C THR A 38 -4.77 8.43 0.43
N VAL A 39 -6.07 8.18 0.59
CA VAL A 39 -6.93 7.65 -0.49
C VAL A 39 -6.90 8.54 -1.72
N LEU A 40 -6.96 9.87 -1.53
CA LEU A 40 -6.87 10.83 -2.64
C LEU A 40 -5.51 10.78 -3.33
N ILE A 41 -4.42 10.76 -2.55
CA ILE A 41 -3.06 10.67 -3.11
C ILE A 41 -2.88 9.37 -3.89
N TRP A 42 -3.36 8.24 -3.37
CA TRP A 42 -3.28 6.96 -4.09
C TRP A 42 -4.12 6.94 -5.35
N SER A 43 -5.30 7.57 -5.33
CA SER A 43 -6.12 7.66 -6.54
C SER A 43 -5.39 8.41 -7.65
N SER A 44 -4.75 9.53 -7.33
CA SER A 44 -3.89 10.26 -8.27
C SER A 44 -2.64 9.49 -8.68
N TYR A 45 -2.06 8.68 -7.78
CA TYR A 45 -0.92 7.82 -8.08
C TYR A 45 -1.22 6.78 -9.16
N PHE A 46 -2.37 6.12 -9.07
CA PHE A 46 -2.76 5.12 -10.07
C PHE A 46 -2.89 5.73 -11.47
N LEU A 47 -3.45 6.94 -11.56
CA LEU A 47 -3.45 7.70 -12.82
C LEU A 47 -2.03 8.05 -13.27
N SER A 48 -1.19 8.56 -12.37
CA SER A 48 0.20 8.92 -12.68
C SER A 48 1.05 7.72 -13.13
N LEU A 49 0.83 6.53 -12.56
CA LEU A 49 1.45 5.29 -13.04
C LEU A 49 1.05 4.98 -14.49
N LYS A 50 -0.24 5.11 -14.82
CA LYS A 50 -0.74 4.86 -16.17
C LYS A 50 -0.17 5.87 -17.15
N PHE A 51 -0.21 7.17 -16.81
CA PHE A 51 0.44 8.21 -17.61
C PHE A 51 1.94 7.99 -17.76
N GLY A 52 2.62 7.56 -16.69
CA GLY A 52 4.03 7.21 -16.71
C GLY A 52 4.33 6.06 -17.69
N ALA A 53 3.54 4.99 -17.64
CA ALA A 53 3.65 3.85 -18.56
C ALA A 53 3.36 4.21 -20.02
N LEU A 54 2.64 5.31 -20.28
CA LEU A 54 2.36 5.85 -21.62
C LEU A 54 3.34 6.96 -22.04
N SER A 55 4.20 7.42 -21.14
CA SER A 55 5.19 8.47 -21.37
C SER A 55 6.55 7.88 -21.73
N PRO A 56 7.52 8.70 -22.17
CA PRO A 56 8.90 8.23 -22.31
C PRO A 56 9.53 7.75 -21.00
N LEU A 57 9.00 8.12 -19.83
CA LEU A 57 9.56 7.72 -18.53
C LEU A 57 9.51 6.21 -18.35
N GLY A 58 10.68 5.62 -18.09
CA GLY A 58 10.77 4.24 -17.69
C GLY A 58 10.24 4.01 -16.27
N ILE A 59 9.93 2.75 -15.96
CA ILE A 59 9.62 2.31 -14.58
C ILE A 59 10.76 2.70 -13.62
N PHE A 60 12.01 2.67 -14.10
CA PHE A 60 13.18 3.04 -13.33
C PHE A 60 13.18 4.53 -12.95
N ASP A 61 12.87 5.42 -13.88
CA ASP A 61 12.78 6.87 -13.65
C ASP A 61 11.76 7.19 -12.56
N LEU A 62 10.58 6.58 -12.66
CA LEU A 62 9.51 6.71 -11.66
C LEU A 62 9.94 6.17 -10.29
N ALA A 63 10.68 5.06 -10.24
CA ALA A 63 11.23 4.52 -9.01
C ALA A 63 12.23 5.49 -8.37
N LEU A 64 13.12 6.10 -9.16
CA LEU A 64 14.06 7.11 -8.68
C LEU A 64 13.32 8.30 -8.06
N PHE A 65 12.30 8.85 -8.73
CA PHE A 65 11.52 9.95 -8.16
C PHE A 65 10.82 9.53 -6.87
N ARG A 66 10.19 8.37 -6.87
CA ARG A 66 9.42 7.85 -5.74
C ARG A 66 10.26 7.61 -4.49
N PHE A 67 11.47 7.09 -4.63
CA PHE A 67 12.29 6.68 -3.49
C PHE A 67 13.45 7.64 -3.21
N CYS A 68 14.16 8.14 -4.21
CA CYS A 68 15.33 8.99 -4.00
C CYS A 68 14.96 10.37 -3.48
N ILE A 69 13.92 11.02 -4.01
CA ILE A 69 13.48 12.35 -3.52
C ILE A 69 13.14 12.29 -2.02
N PRO A 70 12.17 11.48 -1.56
CA PRO A 70 11.87 11.42 -0.13
C PRO A 70 12.98 10.73 0.67
N GLY A 71 13.72 9.80 0.08
CA GLY A 71 14.85 9.12 0.71
C GLY A 71 15.94 10.11 1.10
N LEU A 72 16.30 11.05 0.22
CA LEU A 72 17.25 12.12 0.49
C LEU A 72 16.71 13.08 1.55
N ILE A 73 15.44 13.49 1.45
CA ILE A 73 14.79 14.38 2.45
C ILE A 73 14.81 13.73 3.85
N LEU A 74 14.56 12.42 3.94
CA LEU A 74 14.45 11.70 5.21
C LEU A 74 15.76 11.08 5.70
N THR A 75 16.84 11.12 4.90
CA THR A 75 18.15 10.57 5.30
C THR A 75 18.67 11.19 6.61
N PRO A 76 18.63 12.52 6.82
CA PRO A 76 19.06 13.11 8.09
C PRO A 76 18.25 12.62 9.29
N LEU A 77 16.94 12.41 9.10
CA LEU A 77 16.06 11.86 10.14
C LEU A 77 16.45 10.42 10.47
N LEU A 78 16.67 9.59 9.45
CA LEU A 78 17.05 8.19 9.63
C LEU A 78 18.39 8.08 10.38
N ILE A 79 19.39 8.88 10.00
CA ILE A 79 20.69 8.91 10.69
C ILE A 79 20.51 9.33 12.15
N LYS A 80 19.78 10.42 12.41
CA LYS A 80 19.53 10.95 13.75
C LYS A 80 18.75 9.98 14.65
N ARG A 81 17.83 9.20 14.08
CA ARG A 81 16.96 8.27 14.81
C ARG A 81 17.36 6.79 14.65
N ARG A 82 18.52 6.50 14.05
CA ARG A 82 18.96 5.13 13.70
C ARG A 82 18.90 4.15 14.87
N HIS A 83 19.31 4.57 16.07
CA HIS A 83 19.34 3.69 17.24
C HIS A 83 17.92 3.27 17.66
N ARG A 84 16.95 4.17 17.53
CA ARG A 84 15.55 3.86 17.82
C ARG A 84 14.92 3.01 16.72
N ILE A 85 15.20 3.33 15.46
CA ILE A 85 14.70 2.55 14.32
C ILE A 85 15.22 1.12 14.38
N LEU A 86 16.54 0.95 14.58
CA LEU A 86 17.19 -0.37 14.65
C LEU A 86 16.86 -1.15 15.92
N ALA A 87 16.27 -0.51 16.94
CA ALA A 87 15.73 -1.21 18.11
C ALA A 87 14.38 -1.88 17.82
N ALA A 88 13.68 -1.50 16.73
CA ALA A 88 12.49 -2.20 16.30
C ALA A 88 12.84 -3.60 15.77
N PRO A 89 11.93 -4.58 15.88
CA PRO A 89 12.19 -5.94 15.38
C PRO A 89 12.55 -5.95 13.89
N LYS A 90 13.65 -6.63 13.54
CA LYS A 90 14.18 -6.70 12.17
C LYS A 90 13.15 -7.23 11.16
N LEU A 91 12.30 -8.18 11.59
CA LEU A 91 11.20 -8.71 10.79
C LEU A 91 10.25 -7.59 10.32
N TYR A 92 9.87 -6.69 11.23
CA TYR A 92 8.98 -5.57 10.89
C TYR A 92 9.71 -4.48 10.11
N LEU A 93 11.00 -4.22 10.37
CA LEU A 93 11.77 -3.31 9.52
C LEU A 93 11.85 -3.82 8.07
N LEU A 94 12.08 -5.12 7.89
CA LEU A 94 12.07 -5.76 6.57
C LEU A 94 10.69 -5.70 5.92
N GLY A 95 9.63 -5.98 6.68
CA GLY A 95 8.25 -5.89 6.20
C GLY A 95 7.86 -4.46 5.80
N VAL A 96 8.33 -3.44 6.51
CA VAL A 96 8.17 -2.03 6.10
C VAL A 96 8.93 -1.76 4.80
N MET A 97 10.22 -2.13 4.74
CA MET A 97 11.10 -1.86 3.60
C MET A 97 10.63 -2.55 2.30
N VAL A 98 10.12 -3.78 2.39
CA VAL A 98 9.72 -4.58 1.21
C VAL A 98 8.25 -4.38 0.86
N GLY A 99 7.36 -4.31 1.86
CA GLY A 99 5.91 -4.34 1.65
C GLY A 99 5.34 -3.12 0.92
N ALA A 100 5.97 -1.96 1.05
CA ALA A 100 5.62 -0.74 0.31
C ALA A 100 6.82 -0.10 -0.43
N GLY A 101 7.96 -0.81 -0.46
CA GLY A 101 9.20 -0.32 -1.06
C GLY A 101 9.37 -0.72 -2.52
N LEU A 102 10.62 -0.84 -2.97
CA LEU A 102 10.97 -1.05 -4.37
C LEU A 102 10.35 -2.32 -4.95
N PRO A 103 10.37 -3.50 -4.28
CA PRO A 103 9.76 -4.70 -4.84
C PRO A 103 8.26 -4.54 -5.10
N PHE A 104 7.52 -3.96 -4.14
CA PHE A 104 6.09 -3.66 -4.31
C PHE A 104 5.86 -2.74 -5.50
N PHE A 105 6.66 -1.68 -5.63
CA PHE A 105 6.54 -0.71 -6.71
C PHE A 105 6.83 -1.31 -8.09
N LEU A 106 7.91 -2.10 -8.22
CA LEU A 106 8.27 -2.71 -9.51
C LEU A 106 7.20 -3.70 -9.98
N LEU A 107 6.65 -4.51 -9.05
CA LEU A 107 5.59 -5.46 -9.35
C LEU A 107 4.28 -4.74 -9.72
N SER A 108 3.92 -3.67 -9.00
CA SER A 108 2.70 -2.90 -9.31
C SER A 108 2.84 -2.14 -10.63
N ALA A 109 4.01 -1.58 -10.92
CA ALA A 109 4.29 -0.90 -12.19
C ALA A 109 4.28 -1.87 -13.38
N ALA A 110 4.88 -3.07 -13.23
CA ALA A 110 4.80 -4.12 -14.24
C ALA A 110 3.35 -4.54 -14.50
N ALA A 111 2.57 -4.74 -13.43
CA ALA A 111 1.17 -5.14 -13.50
C ALA A 111 0.28 -4.11 -14.25
N MET A 112 0.58 -2.82 -14.12
CA MET A 112 -0.11 -1.75 -14.88
C MET A 112 0.10 -1.79 -16.39
N GLY A 113 1.12 -2.52 -16.86
CA GLY A 113 1.31 -2.79 -18.28
C GLY A 113 0.28 -3.76 -18.87
N TRP A 114 -0.30 -4.64 -18.04
CA TRP A 114 -1.25 -5.67 -18.49
C TRP A 114 -2.71 -5.36 -18.16
N ALA A 115 -2.96 -4.48 -17.19
CA ALA A 115 -4.29 -4.24 -16.65
C ALA A 115 -4.64 -2.74 -16.53
N PRO A 116 -5.94 -2.38 -16.61
CA PRO A 116 -6.45 -1.02 -16.36
C PRO A 116 -6.21 -0.50 -14.94
N VAL A 117 -6.38 0.82 -14.77
CA VAL A 117 -6.27 1.48 -13.47
C VAL A 117 -7.36 1.03 -12.49
N ALA A 118 -8.58 0.82 -12.99
CA ALA A 118 -9.71 0.35 -12.19
C ALA A 118 -9.38 -1.00 -11.51
N ASP A 119 -8.76 -1.92 -12.24
CA ASP A 119 -8.42 -3.25 -11.75
C ASP A 119 -7.29 -3.18 -10.72
N GLY A 120 -6.23 -2.40 -11.00
CA GLY A 120 -5.11 -2.25 -10.07
C GLY A 120 -5.46 -1.53 -8.77
N SER A 121 -6.29 -0.49 -8.83
CA SER A 121 -6.79 0.16 -7.62
C SER A 121 -7.73 -0.75 -6.84
N THR A 122 -8.58 -1.54 -7.50
CA THR A 122 -9.48 -2.49 -6.83
C THR A 122 -8.72 -3.65 -6.18
N LEU A 123 -7.73 -4.22 -6.85
CA LEU A 123 -7.03 -5.42 -6.40
C LEU A 123 -5.87 -5.14 -5.45
N ILE A 124 -5.26 -3.94 -5.45
CA ILE A 124 -4.24 -3.57 -4.46
C ILE A 124 -4.90 -3.02 -3.18
N PRO A 125 -5.28 -1.73 -3.07
CA PRO A 125 -5.85 -1.20 -1.83
C PRO A 125 -7.27 -1.71 -1.55
N GLY A 126 -8.08 -2.02 -2.57
CA GLY A 126 -9.42 -2.56 -2.37
C GLY A 126 -9.43 -3.94 -1.71
N ALA A 127 -8.54 -4.84 -2.14
CA ALA A 127 -8.38 -6.16 -1.54
C ALA A 127 -7.49 -6.19 -0.28
N ALA A 128 -6.80 -5.09 0.06
CA ALA A 128 -5.86 -5.06 1.20
C ALA A 128 -6.48 -5.51 2.54
N PRO A 129 -7.74 -5.16 2.86
CA PRO A 129 -8.37 -5.64 4.10
C PRO A 129 -8.45 -7.17 4.20
N LEU A 130 -8.58 -7.88 3.07
CA LEU A 130 -8.58 -9.34 3.04
C LEU A 130 -7.27 -9.89 3.64
N PHE A 131 -6.15 -9.37 3.17
CA PHE A 131 -4.83 -9.81 3.60
C PHE A 131 -4.46 -9.28 4.97
N VAL A 132 -4.78 -8.01 5.29
CA VAL A 132 -4.51 -7.42 6.61
C VAL A 132 -5.25 -8.19 7.70
N THR A 133 -6.55 -8.44 7.52
CA THR A 133 -7.32 -9.22 8.48
C THR A 133 -6.91 -10.69 8.47
N GLY A 134 -6.61 -11.28 7.31
CA GLY A 134 -6.07 -12.65 7.24
C GLY A 134 -4.81 -12.81 8.09
N MET A 135 -3.87 -11.86 8.01
CA MET A 135 -2.68 -11.83 8.86
C MET A 135 -3.02 -11.61 10.33
N ALA A 136 -3.93 -10.68 10.66
CA ALA A 136 -4.39 -10.43 12.02
C ALA A 136 -4.93 -11.72 12.69
N VAL A 137 -5.71 -12.50 11.96
CA VAL A 137 -6.32 -13.74 12.47
C VAL A 137 -5.30 -14.88 12.55
N LEU A 138 -4.53 -15.11 11.49
CA LEU A 138 -3.62 -16.25 11.41
C LEU A 138 -2.38 -16.08 12.29
N ILE A 139 -1.84 -14.86 12.36
CA ILE A 139 -0.58 -14.57 13.06
C ILE A 139 -0.84 -14.05 14.48
N PHE A 140 -1.79 -13.13 14.65
CA PHE A 140 -2.07 -12.47 15.93
C PHE A 140 -3.24 -13.09 16.69
N LYS A 141 -3.91 -14.10 16.10
CA LYS A 141 -5.04 -14.83 16.69
C LYS A 141 -6.18 -13.91 17.12
N GLU A 142 -6.36 -12.80 16.40
CA GLU A 142 -7.44 -11.86 16.68
C GLU A 142 -8.81 -12.48 16.32
N PRO A 143 -9.84 -12.27 17.15
CA PRO A 143 -11.17 -12.81 16.88
C PRO A 143 -11.85 -12.09 15.71
N LEU A 144 -12.51 -12.85 14.84
CA LEU A 144 -13.32 -12.31 13.74
C LEU A 144 -14.78 -12.13 14.15
N SER A 145 -15.26 -10.89 14.10
CA SER A 145 -16.69 -10.60 14.15
C SER A 145 -17.41 -11.19 12.94
N VAL A 146 -18.70 -11.52 13.11
CA VAL A 146 -19.53 -12.12 12.06
C VAL A 146 -19.62 -11.22 10.83
N TRP A 147 -19.84 -9.92 11.03
CA TRP A 147 -19.89 -8.92 9.97
C TRP A 147 -18.60 -8.80 9.18
N ARG A 148 -17.45 -8.94 9.86
CA ARG A 148 -16.15 -8.93 9.21
C ARG A 148 -15.95 -10.16 8.32
N ARG A 149 -16.44 -11.34 8.74
CA ARG A 149 -16.40 -12.55 7.89
C ARG A 149 -17.16 -12.34 6.59
N TYR A 150 -18.39 -11.80 6.66
CA TYR A 150 -19.17 -11.52 5.45
C TYR A 150 -18.48 -10.49 4.54
N GLY A 151 -17.90 -9.43 5.10
CA GLY A 151 -17.16 -8.45 4.31
C GLY A 151 -15.92 -9.05 3.62
N LEU A 152 -15.15 -9.89 4.31
CA LEU A 152 -13.99 -10.59 3.71
C LEU A 152 -14.41 -11.55 2.60
N LEU A 153 -15.53 -12.28 2.79
CA LEU A 153 -16.10 -13.14 1.76
C LEU A 153 -16.49 -12.32 0.53
N ALA A 154 -17.13 -11.17 0.71
CA ALA A 154 -17.49 -10.29 -0.41
C ALA A 154 -16.24 -9.78 -1.18
N VAL A 155 -15.17 -9.39 -0.47
CA VAL A 155 -13.89 -9.00 -1.09
C VAL A 155 -13.26 -10.16 -1.85
N ALA A 156 -13.25 -11.37 -1.27
CA ALA A 156 -12.70 -12.57 -1.91
C ALA A 156 -13.50 -12.97 -3.17
N VAL A 157 -14.83 -12.90 -3.12
CA VAL A 157 -15.69 -13.12 -4.29
C VAL A 157 -15.42 -12.07 -5.36
N GLY A 158 -15.35 -10.79 -5.00
CA GLY A 158 -15.00 -9.71 -5.92
C GLY A 158 -13.67 -9.96 -6.64
N ALA A 159 -12.60 -10.25 -5.89
CA ALA A 159 -11.29 -10.59 -6.46
C ALA A 159 -11.34 -11.83 -7.37
N SER A 160 -12.13 -12.85 -7.00
CA SER A 160 -12.30 -14.05 -7.81
C SER A 160 -13.03 -13.75 -9.13
N CYS A 161 -14.01 -12.84 -9.12
CA CYS A 161 -14.68 -12.38 -10.33
C CYS A 161 -13.72 -11.69 -11.30
N PHE A 162 -12.81 -10.83 -10.82
CA PHE A 162 -11.75 -10.22 -11.65
C PHE A 162 -10.83 -11.29 -12.28
N LEU A 163 -10.41 -12.28 -11.49
CA LEU A 163 -9.57 -13.36 -12.01
C LEU A 163 -10.32 -14.17 -13.08
N TYR A 164 -11.57 -14.54 -12.82
CA TYR A 164 -12.38 -15.30 -13.77
C TYR A 164 -12.63 -14.56 -15.08
N SER A 165 -13.00 -13.26 -15.02
CA SER A 165 -13.20 -12.45 -16.23
C SER A 165 -11.91 -12.32 -17.03
N SER A 166 -10.77 -12.19 -16.36
CA SER A 166 -9.47 -12.04 -17.03
C SER A 166 -8.98 -13.28 -17.78
N LEU A 167 -9.36 -14.47 -17.33
CA LEU A 167 -9.04 -15.72 -18.03
C LEU A 167 -9.79 -15.86 -19.36
N SER A 168 -10.91 -15.14 -19.49
CA SER A 168 -11.76 -15.15 -20.69
C SER A 168 -11.46 -13.97 -21.62
N HIS A 169 -10.51 -13.10 -21.24
CA HIS A 169 -10.24 -11.84 -21.95
C HIS A 169 -9.36 -12.06 -23.20
N PRO A 170 -9.68 -11.43 -24.36
CA PRO A 170 -8.99 -11.70 -25.64
C PRO A 170 -7.48 -11.44 -25.66
N SER A 171 -6.98 -10.54 -24.80
CA SER A 171 -5.56 -10.17 -24.73
C SER A 171 -4.66 -11.24 -24.09
N GLY A 172 -5.21 -12.24 -23.40
CA GLY A 172 -4.47 -13.37 -22.80
C GLY A 172 -3.55 -13.05 -21.61
N ASP A 173 -3.17 -11.78 -21.40
CA ASP A 173 -2.23 -11.36 -20.35
C ASP A 173 -2.86 -10.66 -19.14
N LEU A 174 -4.16 -10.33 -19.19
CA LEU A 174 -4.85 -9.58 -18.12
C LEU A 174 -4.76 -10.28 -16.75
N TRP A 175 -4.84 -11.61 -16.73
CA TRP A 175 -4.74 -12.40 -15.50
C TRP A 175 -3.39 -12.23 -14.79
N ARG A 176 -2.30 -11.98 -15.54
CA ARG A 176 -0.96 -11.75 -14.97
C ARG A 176 -0.96 -10.46 -14.14
N GLY A 177 -1.57 -9.40 -14.68
CA GLY A 177 -1.79 -8.15 -13.97
C GLY A 177 -2.59 -8.36 -12.67
N HIS A 178 -3.71 -9.09 -12.75
CA HIS A 178 -4.55 -9.36 -11.57
C HIS A 178 -3.84 -10.15 -10.47
N VAL A 179 -3.12 -11.21 -10.82
CA VAL A 179 -2.34 -12.01 -9.86
C VAL A 179 -1.27 -11.16 -9.19
N LEU A 180 -0.54 -10.35 -9.97
CA LEU A 180 0.47 -9.44 -9.42
C LEU A 180 -0.14 -8.35 -8.54
N PHE A 181 -1.29 -7.79 -8.88
CA PHE A 181 -1.99 -6.84 -8.01
C PHE A 181 -2.43 -7.45 -6.68
N LEU A 182 -2.95 -8.68 -6.68
CA LEU A 182 -3.28 -9.39 -5.44
C LEU A 182 -2.03 -9.68 -4.61
N PHE A 183 -0.92 -10.04 -5.25
CA PHE A 183 0.35 -10.21 -4.55
C PHE A 183 0.86 -8.88 -3.95
N CYS A 184 0.77 -7.78 -4.69
CA CYS A 184 1.04 -6.43 -4.18
C CYS A 184 0.13 -6.07 -3.00
N SER A 185 -1.14 -6.49 -3.00
CA SER A 185 -2.06 -6.31 -1.87
C SER A 185 -1.58 -7.05 -0.62
N ALA A 186 -1.09 -8.29 -0.77
CA ALA A 186 -0.48 -9.04 0.33
C ALA A 186 0.81 -8.36 0.85
N MET A 187 1.67 -7.85 -0.04
CA MET A 187 2.84 -7.06 0.34
C MET A 187 2.45 -5.81 1.12
N TRP A 188 1.39 -5.12 0.69
CA TRP A 188 0.86 -3.95 1.36
C TRP A 188 0.33 -4.28 2.76
N ALA A 189 -0.29 -5.45 2.94
CA ALA A 189 -0.71 -5.94 4.24
C ALA A 189 0.49 -6.20 5.16
N VAL A 190 1.56 -6.79 4.64
CA VAL A 190 2.83 -6.96 5.37
C VAL A 190 3.38 -5.60 5.83
N PHE A 191 3.42 -4.60 4.96
CA PHE A 191 3.80 -3.22 5.33
C PHE A 191 2.90 -2.67 6.44
N THR A 192 1.58 -2.77 6.28
CA THR A 192 0.57 -2.22 7.21
C THR A 192 0.73 -2.81 8.62
N ILE A 193 0.84 -4.15 8.71
CA ILE A 193 1.06 -4.86 9.97
C ILE A 193 2.44 -4.52 10.55
N SER A 194 3.46 -4.41 9.71
CA SER A 194 4.82 -4.11 10.17
C SER A 194 4.93 -2.69 10.73
N VAL A 195 4.31 -1.69 10.09
CA VAL A 195 4.21 -0.33 10.65
C VAL A 195 3.50 -0.37 12.00
N ARG A 196 2.38 -1.12 12.08
CA ARG A 196 1.59 -1.23 13.30
C ARG A 196 2.37 -1.83 14.47
N GLN A 197 3.19 -2.86 14.22
CA GLN A 197 3.88 -3.62 15.25
C GLN A 197 5.32 -3.19 15.51
N SER A 198 5.94 -2.45 14.59
CA SER A 198 7.32 -1.96 14.75
C SER A 198 7.49 -0.89 15.83
N GLY A 199 6.41 -0.18 16.21
CA GLY A 199 6.49 0.96 17.13
C GLY A 199 7.19 2.20 16.53
N LEU A 200 7.42 2.21 15.21
CA LEU A 200 7.99 3.35 14.50
C LEU A 200 7.02 4.54 14.52
N LYS A 201 7.57 5.76 14.62
CA LYS A 201 6.78 6.96 14.32
C LYS A 201 6.48 7.03 12.82
N PRO A 202 5.42 7.75 12.41
CA PRO A 202 5.02 7.82 10.99
C PRO A 202 6.14 8.26 10.03
N LEU A 203 6.93 9.29 10.40
CA LEU A 203 8.07 9.71 9.58
C LEU A 203 9.25 8.71 9.62
N GLU A 204 9.40 7.96 10.71
CA GLU A 204 10.42 6.90 10.80
C GLU A 204 10.04 5.74 9.87
N ALA A 205 8.76 5.36 9.81
CA ALA A 205 8.26 4.36 8.86
C ALA A 205 8.48 4.81 7.41
N ALA A 206 8.14 6.06 7.07
CA ALA A 206 8.41 6.61 5.74
C ALA A 206 9.91 6.57 5.39
N ALA A 207 10.79 6.91 6.34
CA ALA A 207 12.23 6.87 6.12
C ALA A 207 12.76 5.44 5.91
N VAL A 208 12.24 4.47 6.65
CA VAL A 208 12.59 3.04 6.50
C VAL A 208 12.14 2.48 5.15
N VAL A 209 11.02 2.97 4.61
CA VAL A 209 10.62 2.64 3.23
C VAL A 209 11.54 3.32 2.23
N THR A 210 11.75 4.64 2.30
CA THR A 210 12.33 5.37 1.18
C THR A 210 13.85 5.34 1.13
N THR A 211 14.54 5.51 2.26
CA THR A 211 16.00 5.69 2.26
C THR A 211 16.77 4.42 1.86
N PRO A 212 16.47 3.20 2.36
CA PRO A 212 17.16 1.98 1.91
C PRO A 212 16.86 1.67 0.44
N ASN A 213 15.61 1.84 0.00
CA ASN A 213 15.22 1.62 -1.40
C ASN A 213 15.87 2.63 -2.34
N ALA A 214 16.04 3.89 -1.92
CA ALA A 214 16.82 4.90 -2.64
C ALA A 214 18.28 4.49 -2.78
N ALA A 215 18.91 4.01 -1.70
CA ALA A 215 20.29 3.55 -1.74
C ALA A 215 20.46 2.37 -2.71
N LEU A 216 19.55 1.38 -2.67
CA LEU A 216 19.53 0.26 -3.61
C LEU A 216 19.41 0.72 -5.06
N LEU A 217 18.50 1.66 -5.34
CA LEU A 217 18.32 2.23 -6.67
C LEU A 217 19.54 3.00 -7.15
N LEU A 218 20.16 3.82 -6.30
CA LEU A 218 21.35 4.58 -6.67
C LEU A 218 22.55 3.67 -6.92
N ILE A 219 22.73 2.62 -6.11
CA ILE A 219 23.76 1.59 -6.34
C ILE A 219 23.51 0.89 -7.67
N TRP A 220 22.27 0.51 -7.95
CA TRP A 220 21.91 -0.12 -9.22
C TRP A 220 22.11 0.84 -10.41
N ALA A 221 21.78 2.13 -10.26
CA ALA A 221 22.01 3.16 -11.28
C ALA A 221 23.50 3.29 -11.61
N LEU A 222 24.36 3.34 -10.59
CA LEU A 222 25.81 3.46 -10.77
C LEU A 222 26.41 2.24 -11.46
N TRP A 223 25.87 1.04 -11.20
CA TRP A 223 26.36 -0.20 -11.79
C TRP A 223 25.84 -0.45 -13.21
N SER A 224 24.54 -0.27 -13.44
CA SER A 224 23.89 -0.60 -14.71
C SER A 224 23.90 0.55 -15.73
N GLN A 225 24.16 1.79 -15.30
CA GLN A 225 24.15 3.00 -16.14
C GLN A 225 22.92 3.05 -17.07
N PRO A 226 21.70 2.96 -16.51
CA PRO A 226 20.50 2.88 -17.32
C PRO A 226 20.28 4.21 -18.04
N GLU A 227 19.70 4.14 -19.24
CA GLU A 227 19.29 5.33 -19.97
C GLU A 227 18.16 6.04 -19.20
N LEU A 228 18.37 7.32 -18.89
CA LEU A 228 17.42 8.13 -18.13
C LEU A 228 16.53 8.88 -19.12
N ALA A 229 15.31 8.39 -19.33
CA ALA A 229 14.44 8.90 -20.38
C ALA A 229 13.84 10.28 -20.05
N TRP A 230 14.03 10.77 -18.81
CA TRP A 230 13.58 12.10 -18.40
C TRP A 230 14.34 13.25 -19.08
N SER A 231 15.50 13.01 -19.71
CA SER A 231 16.32 14.08 -20.29
C SER A 231 15.65 14.76 -21.49
N SER A 232 14.71 14.09 -22.15
CA SER A 232 13.97 14.61 -23.29
C SER A 232 12.61 15.20 -22.93
N MET A 233 12.23 15.22 -21.64
CA MET A 233 10.91 15.69 -21.22
C MET A 233 10.82 17.20 -21.02
N PRO A 234 9.63 17.80 -21.24
CA PRO A 234 9.35 19.16 -20.80
C PRO A 234 9.55 19.29 -19.28
N VAL A 235 10.23 20.35 -18.85
CA VAL A 235 10.56 20.61 -17.42
C VAL A 235 9.31 20.63 -16.54
N MET A 236 8.19 21.15 -17.05
CA MET A 236 6.93 21.20 -16.31
C MET A 236 6.38 19.80 -16.02
N GLU A 237 6.38 18.91 -17.00
CA GLU A 237 5.91 17.53 -16.84
C GLU A 237 6.83 16.72 -15.92
N LEU A 238 8.15 16.88 -16.09
CA LEU A 238 9.15 16.29 -15.23
C LEU A 238 8.96 16.72 -13.77
N THR A 239 8.81 18.03 -13.53
CA THR A 239 8.60 18.58 -12.18
C THR A 239 7.29 18.08 -11.58
N ALA A 240 6.22 18.01 -12.36
CA ALA A 240 4.94 17.47 -11.92
C ALA A 240 5.08 16.00 -11.49
N GLN A 241 5.77 15.16 -12.28
CA GLN A 241 6.02 13.76 -11.94
C GLN A 241 6.90 13.61 -10.69
N MET A 242 7.95 14.41 -10.54
CA MET A 242 8.79 14.44 -9.34
C MET A 242 8.00 14.81 -8.08
N LEU A 243 7.11 15.81 -8.18
CA LEU A 243 6.26 16.23 -7.07
C LEU A 243 5.21 15.16 -6.73
N VAL A 244 4.52 14.60 -7.73
CA VAL A 244 3.52 13.55 -7.50
C VAL A 244 4.19 12.30 -6.95
N GLN A 245 5.18 11.73 -7.63
CA GLN A 245 5.81 10.47 -7.24
C GLN A 245 6.65 10.61 -5.97
N GLY A 246 7.47 11.65 -5.87
CA GLY A 246 8.39 11.83 -4.75
C GLY A 246 7.72 12.40 -3.50
N ILE A 247 7.06 13.55 -3.63
CA ILE A 247 6.49 14.26 -2.47
C ILE A 247 5.11 13.74 -2.13
N GLY A 248 4.19 13.66 -3.10
CA GLY A 248 2.83 13.20 -2.88
C GLY A 248 2.81 11.76 -2.40
N VAL A 249 3.26 10.84 -3.25
CA VAL A 249 3.15 9.40 -2.99
C VAL A 249 4.29 8.88 -2.13
N GLY A 250 5.55 9.22 -2.46
CA GLY A 250 6.73 8.72 -1.76
C GLY A 250 6.85 9.18 -0.31
N LEU A 251 6.63 10.47 -0.04
CA LEU A 251 6.65 11.02 1.32
C LEU A 251 5.25 11.09 1.94
N GLY A 252 4.33 11.78 1.27
CA GLY A 252 3.03 12.18 1.81
C GLY A 252 2.18 10.98 2.17
N ALA A 253 1.90 10.08 1.21
CA ALA A 253 1.09 8.91 1.47
C ALA A 253 1.72 7.96 2.50
N GLY A 254 3.04 7.72 2.43
CA GLY A 254 3.74 6.89 3.41
C GLY A 254 3.62 7.44 4.84
N PHE A 255 3.78 8.75 5.01
CA PHE A 255 3.59 9.43 6.30
C PHE A 255 2.14 9.40 6.77
N LEU A 256 1.20 9.83 5.93
CA LEU A 256 -0.22 9.96 6.28
C LEU A 256 -0.84 8.60 6.62
N TYR A 257 -0.51 7.57 5.85
CA TYR A 257 -0.99 6.21 6.10
C TYR A 257 -0.41 5.65 7.40
N SER A 258 0.90 5.82 7.63
CA SER A 258 1.53 5.40 8.89
C SER A 258 0.98 6.18 10.09
N PHE A 259 0.66 7.46 9.89
CA PHE A 259 0.01 8.29 10.90
C PHE A 259 -1.39 7.77 11.21
N ALA A 260 -2.21 7.47 10.21
CA ALA A 260 -3.53 6.88 10.40
C ALA A 260 -3.45 5.53 11.13
N ILE A 261 -2.51 4.64 10.76
CA ILE A 261 -2.27 3.37 11.46
C ILE A 261 -1.97 3.61 12.95
N SER A 262 -1.17 4.63 13.28
CA SER A 262 -0.81 4.93 14.67
C SER A 262 -1.99 5.42 15.54
N ARG A 263 -3.08 5.87 14.91
CA ARG A 263 -4.28 6.43 15.60
C ARG A 263 -5.50 5.52 15.54
N LEU A 264 -5.67 4.82 14.42
CA LEU A 264 -6.86 4.00 14.13
C LEU A 264 -6.55 2.50 14.15
N GLY A 265 -5.28 2.12 14.01
CA GLY A 265 -4.87 0.73 13.84
C GLY A 265 -4.84 0.30 12.37
N ALA A 266 -4.23 -0.87 12.14
CA ALA A 266 -4.02 -1.44 10.80
C ALA A 266 -5.34 -1.70 10.07
N GLU A 267 -6.31 -2.31 10.74
CA GLU A 267 -7.55 -2.76 10.12
C GLU A 267 -8.43 -1.60 9.65
N ILE A 268 -8.72 -0.63 10.53
CA ILE A 268 -9.56 0.54 10.18
C ILE A 268 -8.89 1.35 9.07
N THR A 269 -7.57 1.54 9.15
CA THR A 269 -6.83 2.30 8.14
C THR A 269 -6.81 1.59 6.79
N SER A 270 -6.65 0.26 6.77
CA SER A 270 -6.75 -0.55 5.56
C SER A 270 -8.16 -0.50 4.97
N ALA A 271 -9.19 -0.57 5.82
CA ALA A 271 -10.57 -0.46 5.39
C ALA A 271 -10.87 0.88 4.70
N ILE A 272 -10.41 2.00 5.26
CA ILE A 272 -10.55 3.33 4.61
C ILE A 272 -9.78 3.35 3.29
N GLY A 273 -8.57 2.77 3.25
CA GLY A 273 -7.76 2.66 2.03
C GLY A 273 -8.48 1.97 0.87
N SER A 274 -9.39 1.03 1.15
CA SER A 274 -10.18 0.34 0.13
C SER A 274 -11.20 1.24 -0.60
N MET A 275 -11.33 2.52 -0.23
CA MET A 275 -12.11 3.50 -0.97
C MET A 275 -11.35 4.09 -2.17
N THR A 276 -10.03 3.90 -2.26
CA THR A 276 -9.21 4.28 -3.43
C THR A 276 -9.77 3.81 -4.77
N PRO A 277 -10.27 2.57 -4.95
CA PRO A 277 -10.85 2.12 -6.21
C PRO A 277 -11.98 3.02 -6.71
N VAL A 278 -12.85 3.52 -5.82
CA VAL A 278 -13.98 4.38 -6.20
C VAL A 278 -13.46 5.69 -6.79
N CYS A 279 -12.54 6.35 -6.08
CA CYS A 279 -11.96 7.61 -6.52
C CYS A 279 -11.08 7.43 -7.77
N ALA A 280 -10.22 6.42 -7.80
CA ALA A 280 -9.32 6.14 -8.91
C ALA A 280 -10.08 5.78 -10.19
N THR A 281 -11.13 4.95 -10.10
CA THR A 281 -11.95 4.56 -11.26
C THR A 281 -12.69 5.76 -11.83
N LEU A 282 -13.28 6.62 -10.99
CA LEU A 282 -13.94 7.85 -11.45
C LEU A 282 -12.96 8.79 -12.15
N LEU A 283 -11.78 8.99 -11.56
CA LEU A 283 -10.73 9.83 -12.16
C LEU A 283 -10.21 9.23 -13.47
N ALA A 284 -10.02 7.91 -13.55
CA ALA A 284 -9.56 7.22 -14.76
C ALA A 284 -10.62 7.30 -15.88
N ALA A 285 -11.90 7.10 -15.57
CA ALA A 285 -12.97 7.24 -16.55
C ALA A 285 -13.03 8.65 -17.16
N VAL A 286 -12.84 9.70 -16.33
CA VAL A 286 -12.89 11.09 -16.81
C VAL A 286 -11.60 11.50 -17.53
N MET A 287 -10.43 11.21 -16.95
CA MET A 287 -9.15 11.74 -17.42
C MET A 287 -8.44 10.85 -18.45
N LEU A 288 -8.59 9.52 -18.34
CA LEU A 288 -7.97 8.55 -19.24
C LEU A 288 -8.94 8.00 -20.27
N GLN A 289 -10.24 8.33 -20.18
CA GLN A 289 -11.30 7.80 -21.04
C GLN A 289 -11.31 6.25 -21.06
N GLU A 290 -10.89 5.62 -19.96
CA GLU A 290 -10.92 4.16 -19.83
C GLU A 290 -12.37 3.67 -19.79
N SER A 291 -12.74 2.77 -20.70
CA SER A 291 -14.01 2.06 -20.64
C SER A 291 -13.95 1.03 -19.51
N VAL A 292 -14.72 1.24 -18.46
CA VAL A 292 -14.81 0.28 -17.35
C VAL A 292 -15.82 -0.78 -17.70
N GLU A 293 -15.37 -2.02 -17.83
CA GLU A 293 -16.27 -3.15 -18.07
C GLU A 293 -17.24 -3.36 -16.90
N PHE A 294 -18.43 -3.87 -17.22
CA PHE A 294 -19.45 -4.14 -16.22
C PHE A 294 -18.96 -5.12 -15.13
N ALA A 295 -18.10 -6.09 -15.49
CA ALA A 295 -17.48 -7.00 -14.54
C ALA A 295 -16.59 -6.27 -13.52
N SER A 296 -15.78 -5.31 -13.97
CA SER A 296 -14.95 -4.48 -13.10
C SER A 296 -15.80 -3.57 -12.19
N LEU A 297 -16.91 -3.02 -12.69
CA LEU A 297 -17.86 -2.26 -11.87
C LEU A 297 -18.54 -3.11 -10.78
N LEU A 298 -18.95 -4.33 -11.12
CA LEU A 298 -19.51 -5.28 -10.14
C LEU A 298 -18.48 -5.65 -9.07
N GLY A 299 -17.25 -5.99 -9.48
CA GLY A 299 -16.16 -6.31 -8.57
C GLY A 299 -15.83 -5.13 -7.64
N LEU A 300 -15.76 -3.91 -8.18
CA LEU A 300 -15.61 -2.68 -7.42
C LEU A 300 -16.73 -2.49 -6.39
N GLY A 301 -17.99 -2.71 -6.80
CA GLY A 301 -19.16 -2.61 -5.92
C GLY A 301 -19.12 -3.62 -4.77
N LEU A 302 -18.75 -4.88 -5.05
CA LEU A 302 -18.60 -5.94 -4.05
C LEU A 302 -17.47 -5.64 -3.06
N VAL A 303 -16.31 -5.19 -3.55
CA VAL A 303 -15.16 -4.84 -2.70
C VAL A 303 -15.52 -3.65 -1.80
N THR A 304 -16.10 -2.59 -2.38
CA THR A 304 -16.46 -1.37 -1.63
C THR A 304 -17.52 -1.68 -0.56
N SER A 305 -18.59 -2.39 -0.91
CA SER A 305 -19.65 -2.77 0.03
C SER A 305 -19.16 -3.73 1.11
N GLY A 306 -18.33 -4.71 0.74
CA GLY A 306 -17.70 -5.66 1.66
C GLY A 306 -16.86 -4.95 2.72
N VAL A 307 -16.13 -3.90 2.34
CA VAL A 307 -15.32 -3.14 3.29
C VAL A 307 -16.17 -2.23 4.19
N ILE A 308 -17.22 -1.61 3.68
CA ILE A 308 -18.19 -0.87 4.52
C ILE A 308 -18.75 -1.81 5.60
N CYS A 309 -19.15 -3.02 5.24
CA CYS A 309 -19.64 -4.02 6.17
C CYS A 309 -18.56 -4.46 7.19
N ALA A 310 -17.33 -4.70 6.73
CA ALA A 310 -16.21 -5.16 7.57
C ALA A 310 -15.67 -4.09 8.53
N SER A 311 -15.77 -2.82 8.15
CA SER A 311 -15.27 -1.67 8.92
C SER A 311 -16.02 -1.44 10.23
N GLY A 312 -17.22 -2.04 10.38
CA GLY A 312 -18.07 -1.84 11.54
C GLY A 312 -18.72 -0.46 11.61
N LEU A 313 -18.58 0.39 10.58
CA LEU A 313 -19.26 1.70 10.48
C LEU A 313 -20.79 1.57 10.58
N LEU A 314 -21.34 0.43 10.21
CA LEU A 314 -22.77 0.11 10.30
C LEU A 314 -23.19 -0.49 11.65
N ASN A 315 -22.24 -0.96 12.46
CA ASN A 315 -22.52 -1.51 13.78
C ASN A 315 -22.50 -0.39 14.82
N ARG A 316 -23.69 0.12 15.15
CA ARG A 316 -23.94 1.00 16.30
C ARG A 316 -23.92 0.28 17.65
N GLU A 317 -23.61 -1.01 17.72
CA GLU A 317 -23.59 -1.72 19.00
C GLU A 317 -22.22 -1.59 19.68
N LYS A 318 -22.22 -0.74 20.72
CA LYS A 318 -21.17 -0.43 21.71
C LYS A 318 -20.32 0.82 21.41
N ALA A 319 -21.00 1.96 21.34
CA ALA A 319 -20.49 3.19 21.96
C ALA A 319 -21.02 3.28 23.40
#